data_AF-A0A2V9PCP3-F1
#
_entry.id   AF-A0A2V9PCP3-F1
#
_cell.length_a   1.000
_cell.length_b   1.000
_cell.length_c   1.000
_cell.angle_alpha   90.00
_cell.angle_beta   90.00
_cell.angle_gamma   90.00
#
_symmetry.space_group_name_H-M   'P 1'
#
loop_
_entity.id
_entity.type
_entity.pdbx_description
1 polymer ?
#
loop_
_entity_poly.entity_id
_entity_poly.type
_entity_poly.pdbx_seq_one_letter_code
_entity_poly.pdbx_strand_id
1 'polypeptide(L)'
;MRARVPVPDQQASIPTPSQTVSTSPSAVTSGTVVLDVEQGGIVVPSFSGKSVRSSIELAQSSGLDLEVVGSGVAQEQSPPAGARVVNGARIKVRFGR
;
A
#
# COMPACT_ATOMS: atom_id res chain seq x y z
N MET A 1 52.46 23.03 -21.19
CA MET A 1 51.09 23.47 -20.88
C MET A 1 50.17 23.03 -22.02
N ARG A 2 49.22 22.14 -21.72
CA ARG A 2 47.90 21.89 -22.36
C ARG A 2 47.82 21.89 -23.91
N ALA A 3 47.62 20.71 -24.51
CA ALA A 3 46.32 20.23 -25.04
C ALA A 3 46.42 20.17 -26.59
N ARG A 4 45.72 19.36 -27.38
CA ARG A 4 44.55 18.50 -27.20
C ARG A 4 44.54 17.55 -28.42
N VAL A 5 44.25 16.27 -28.20
CA VAL A 5 43.93 15.31 -29.26
C VAL A 5 42.55 15.67 -29.84
N PRO A 6 42.37 15.80 -31.17
CA PRO A 6 41.04 15.79 -31.77
C PRO A 6 40.69 14.36 -32.16
N VAL A 7 39.76 13.77 -31.39
CA VAL A 7 39.04 12.55 -31.77
C VAL A 7 37.92 12.92 -32.78
N PRO A 8 37.68 12.09 -33.81
CA PRO A 8 36.61 12.33 -34.77
C PRO A 8 35.22 12.06 -34.16
N ASP A 9 34.33 13.05 -34.29
CA ASP A 9 32.91 13.00 -33.91
C ASP A 9 32.17 12.07 -34.89
N GLN A 10 32.12 10.77 -34.57
CA GLN A 10 31.19 9.86 -35.23
C GLN A 10 29.79 10.09 -34.65
N GLN A 11 29.03 10.95 -35.32
CA GLN A 11 27.58 11.07 -35.16
C GLN A 11 26.91 9.77 -35.61
N ALA A 12 26.93 8.76 -34.74
CA ALA A 12 25.98 7.67 -34.76
C ALA A 12 24.83 8.05 -33.84
N SER A 13 23.75 8.55 -34.44
CA SER A 13 22.45 8.72 -33.80
C SER A 13 21.96 7.37 -33.27
N ILE A 14 22.22 7.11 -31.98
CA ILE A 14 21.54 6.07 -31.23
C ILE A 14 20.28 6.74 -30.64
N PRO A 15 19.06 6.37 -31.05
CA PRO A 15 17.89 6.76 -30.30
C PRO A 15 17.97 6.06 -28.95
N THR A 16 18.27 6.79 -27.87
CA THR A 16 17.93 6.34 -26.53
C THR A 16 16.42 6.18 -26.48
N PRO A 17 15.85 4.97 -26.34
CA PRO A 17 14.52 4.88 -25.75
C PRO A 17 14.66 5.46 -24.36
N SER A 18 13.91 6.52 -24.07
CA SER A 18 13.73 7.07 -22.74
C SER A 18 13.18 5.99 -21.83
N GLN A 19 14.06 5.15 -21.28
CA GLN A 19 13.76 4.29 -20.16
C GLN A 19 14.09 5.12 -18.91
N THR A 20 13.11 5.92 -18.50
CA THR A 20 13.05 6.38 -17.11
C THR A 20 11.64 6.08 -16.61
N VAL A 21 11.48 4.81 -16.27
CA VAL A 21 10.85 4.33 -15.04
C VAL A 21 9.95 5.33 -14.32
N SER A 22 8.69 5.44 -14.75
CA SER A 22 7.60 5.80 -13.84
C SER A 22 6.88 4.53 -13.38
N THR A 23 7.66 3.54 -12.95
CA THR A 23 7.18 2.50 -12.04
C THR A 23 7.51 2.97 -10.63
N SER A 24 6.62 3.79 -10.09
CA SER A 24 6.54 4.04 -8.65
C SER A 24 5.39 3.23 -8.04
N PRO A 25 5.51 1.91 -7.86
CA PRO A 25 4.92 1.28 -6.68
C PRO A 25 6.00 1.27 -5.59
N SER A 26 6.32 2.45 -5.04
CA SER A 26 7.01 2.51 -3.75
C SER A 26 6.03 2.06 -2.68
N ALA A 27 5.96 0.74 -2.47
CA ALA A 27 5.47 0.12 -1.25
C ALA A 27 6.04 -1.30 -1.14
N VAL A 28 7.36 -1.42 -1.20
CA VAL A 28 8.02 -2.64 -0.71
C VAL A 28 8.05 -2.61 0.82
N THR A 29 7.49 -3.67 1.38
CA THR A 29 7.66 -4.23 2.72
C THR A 29 7.05 -3.50 3.93
N SER A 30 5.90 -4.01 4.36
CA SER A 30 5.57 -4.13 5.79
C SER A 30 4.72 -5.38 5.99
N GLY A 31 5.38 -6.55 6.03
CA GLY A 31 5.03 -7.69 6.88
C GLY A 31 3.56 -8.12 6.98
N THR A 32 2.81 -8.22 5.88
CA THR A 32 1.56 -9.00 5.91
C THR A 32 1.94 -10.46 5.80
N VAL A 33 2.20 -11.09 6.95
CA VAL A 33 2.20 -12.55 7.03
C VAL A 33 0.79 -12.97 6.65
N VAL A 34 0.59 -13.38 5.39
CA VAL A 34 -0.61 -14.09 4.97
C VAL A 34 -0.47 -15.46 5.60
N LEU A 35 -0.96 -15.60 6.84
CA LEU A 35 -1.12 -16.91 7.45
C LEU A 35 -2.19 -17.63 6.63
N ASP A 36 -1.73 -18.51 5.75
CA ASP A 36 -2.52 -19.59 5.21
C ASP A 36 -2.97 -20.45 6.41
N VAL A 37 -4.13 -20.12 6.98
CA VAL A 37 -4.82 -20.96 7.96
C VAL A 37 -6.09 -21.41 7.27
N GLU A 38 -6.04 -22.66 6.82
CA GLU A 38 -7.04 -23.37 6.03
C GLU A 38 -8.45 -23.43 6.64
N GLN A 39 -8.73 -22.85 7.82
CA GLN A 39 -10.01 -23.01 8.49
C GLN A 39 -10.43 -21.74 9.25
N GLY A 40 -11.19 -20.85 8.59
CA GLY A 40 -12.01 -19.84 9.31
C GLY A 40 -11.52 -18.40 9.31
N GLY A 41 -10.88 -17.93 8.23
CA GLY A 41 -10.54 -16.51 8.09
C GLY A 41 -11.78 -15.62 7.94
N ILE A 42 -11.80 -14.49 8.65
CA ILE A 42 -12.78 -13.40 8.49
C ILE A 42 -12.33 -12.50 7.34
N VAL A 43 -13.28 -12.08 6.52
CA VAL A 43 -13.01 -11.11 5.44
C VAL A 43 -13.07 -9.71 6.01
N VAL A 44 -11.99 -8.94 5.81
CA VAL A 44 -11.91 -7.55 6.24
C VAL A 44 -12.90 -6.70 5.42
N PRO A 45 -13.87 -6.02 6.05
CA PRO A 45 -14.77 -5.13 5.33
C PRO A 45 -14.04 -3.86 4.88
N SER A 46 -14.60 -3.17 3.89
CA SER A 46 -14.10 -1.85 3.50
C SER A 46 -14.50 -0.81 4.54
N PHE A 47 -13.50 -0.10 5.05
CA PHE A 47 -13.67 1.04 5.95
C PHE A 47 -13.53 2.36 5.20
N SER A 48 -12.83 2.38 4.05
CA SER A 48 -12.65 3.58 3.21
C SER A 48 -13.94 4.36 3.01
N GLY A 49 -13.90 5.67 3.32
CA GLY A 49 -15.05 6.57 3.20
C GLY A 49 -16.07 6.50 4.35
N LYS A 50 -15.89 5.59 5.32
CA LYS A 50 -16.75 5.51 6.51
C LYS A 50 -16.19 6.34 7.66
N SER A 51 -17.08 6.89 8.48
CA SER A 51 -16.70 7.55 9.73
C SER A 51 -16.11 6.55 10.73
N VAL A 52 -15.32 7.04 11.68
CA VAL A 52 -14.75 6.23 12.79
C VAL A 52 -15.81 5.34 13.44
N ARG A 53 -16.97 5.90 13.79
CA ARG A 53 -18.06 5.16 14.45
C ARG A 53 -18.56 3.98 13.62
N SER A 54 -18.89 4.21 12.35
CA SER A 54 -19.38 3.15 11.45
C SER A 54 -18.31 2.08 11.19
N SER A 55 -17.04 2.47 11.16
CA SER A 55 -15.93 1.52 11.01
C SER A 55 -15.80 0.62 12.23
N ILE A 56 -15.90 1.17 13.44
CA ILE A 56 -15.87 0.41 14.69
C ILE A 56 -17.02 -0.60 14.75
N GLU A 57 -18.25 -0.17 14.42
CA GLU A 57 -19.42 -1.07 14.43
C GLU A 57 -19.25 -2.24 13.45
N LEU A 58 -18.73 -1.99 12.26
CA LEU A 58 -18.47 -3.04 11.27
C LEU A 58 -17.37 -4.00 11.69
N ALA A 59 -16.29 -3.48 12.28
CA ALA A 59 -15.21 -4.32 12.79
C ALA A 59 -15.71 -5.22 13.93
N GLN A 60 -16.41 -4.66 14.92
CA GLN A 60 -17.00 -5.41 16.02
C GLN A 60 -18.01 -6.44 15.54
N SER A 61 -18.91 -6.08 14.60
CA SER A 61 -19.87 -7.01 14.00
C SER A 61 -19.19 -8.15 13.23
N SER A 62 -17.96 -7.92 12.75
CA SER A 62 -17.16 -8.93 12.07
C SER A 62 -16.24 -9.69 13.02
N GLY A 63 -16.19 -9.36 14.32
CA GLY A 63 -15.23 -9.96 15.26
C GLY A 63 -13.77 -9.57 14.97
N LEU A 64 -13.55 -8.39 14.41
CA LEU A 64 -12.25 -7.80 14.11
C LEU A 64 -11.92 -6.71 15.13
N ASP A 65 -10.65 -6.60 15.49
CA ASP A 65 -10.15 -5.54 16.37
C ASP A 65 -9.72 -4.36 15.50
N LEU A 66 -10.30 -3.17 15.70
CA LEU A 66 -9.99 -1.99 14.87
C LEU A 66 -9.16 -0.99 15.65
N GLU A 67 -7.95 -0.75 15.15
CA GLU A 67 -7.04 0.28 15.64
C GLU A 67 -7.28 1.59 14.87
N VAL A 68 -7.88 2.56 15.56
CA VAL A 68 -8.19 3.89 15.01
C VAL A 68 -6.98 4.79 15.14
N VAL A 69 -6.48 5.31 14.01
CA VAL A 69 -5.43 6.33 13.99
C VAL A 69 -5.96 7.61 13.34
N GLY A 70 -6.12 8.69 14.10
CA GLY A 70 -6.58 9.98 13.59
C GLY A 70 -8.07 10.25 13.83
N SER A 71 -8.69 11.06 12.96
CA SER A 71 -10.08 11.51 13.14
C SER A 71 -10.74 11.83 11.79
N GLY A 72 -12.04 11.58 11.67
CA GLY A 72 -12.83 11.85 10.47
C GLY A 72 -13.28 10.57 9.72
N VAL A 73 -12.99 10.51 8.42
CA VAL A 73 -13.30 9.40 7.52
C VAL A 73 -12.07 8.53 7.27
N ALA A 74 -12.27 7.23 7.10
CA ALA A 74 -11.17 6.33 6.81
C ALA A 74 -10.59 6.63 5.42
N GLN A 75 -9.29 6.90 5.38
CA GLN A 75 -8.53 7.13 4.15
C GLN A 75 -7.76 5.87 3.76
N GLU A 76 -7.16 5.21 4.75
CA GLU A 76 -6.30 4.05 4.54
C GLU A 76 -6.60 2.98 5.59
N GLN A 77 -6.51 1.72 5.18
CA GLN A 77 -6.65 0.57 6.08
C GLN A 77 -5.60 -0.49 5.76
N SER A 78 -5.14 -1.17 6.80
CA SER A 78 -4.23 -2.29 6.70
C SER A 78 -4.65 -3.36 7.71
N PRO A 79 -4.93 -4.60 7.29
CA PRO A 79 -4.99 -5.14 5.92
C PRO A 79 -6.05 -4.50 4.99
N PRO A 80 -5.92 -4.61 3.65
CA PRO A 80 -6.87 -4.04 2.70
C PRO A 80 -8.24 -4.72 2.77
N ALA A 81 -9.27 -4.04 2.27
CA ALA A 81 -10.62 -4.60 2.20
C ALA A 81 -10.63 -5.87 1.33
N GLY A 82 -11.38 -6.89 1.76
CA GLY A 82 -11.40 -8.19 1.11
C GLY A 82 -10.24 -9.11 1.49
N ALA A 83 -9.24 -8.63 2.25
CA ALA A 83 -8.22 -9.50 2.81
C ALA A 83 -8.86 -10.53 3.77
N ARG A 84 -8.38 -11.76 3.74
CA ARG A 84 -8.72 -12.76 4.77
C ARG A 84 -7.73 -12.65 5.91
N VAL A 85 -8.27 -12.52 7.12
CA VAL A 85 -7.52 -12.45 8.36
C VAL A 85 -8.06 -13.45 9.36
N VAL A 86 -7.29 -13.78 10.39
CA VAL A 86 -7.78 -14.64 11.47
C VAL A 86 -8.89 -13.97 12.28
N ASN A 87 -9.72 -14.76 12.95
CA ASN A 87 -10.70 -14.23 13.89
C ASN A 87 -9.98 -13.41 14.99
N GLY A 88 -10.48 -12.20 15.28
CA GLY A 88 -9.84 -11.28 16.22
C GLY A 88 -8.57 -10.60 15.69
N ALA A 89 -8.31 -10.62 14.38
CA ALA A 89 -7.19 -9.89 13.81
C ALA A 89 -7.32 -8.38 14.01
N ARG A 90 -6.18 -7.71 14.17
CA ARG A 90 -6.09 -6.25 14.34
C ARG A 90 -5.99 -5.57 12.99
N ILE A 91 -6.90 -4.66 12.72
CA ILE A 91 -6.98 -3.85 11.51
C ILE A 91 -6.64 -2.41 11.89
N LYS A 92 -5.55 -1.90 11.34
CA LYS A 92 -5.16 -0.50 11.52
C LYS A 92 -5.83 0.35 10.45
N VAL A 93 -6.60 1.35 10.87
CA VAL A 93 -7.29 2.27 9.96
C VAL A 93 -6.87 3.70 10.28
N ARG A 94 -6.37 4.40 9.25
CA ARG A 94 -6.03 5.82 9.33
C ARG A 94 -7.22 6.66 8.88
N PHE A 95 -7.65 7.55 9.77
CA PHE A 95 -8.76 8.46 9.57
C PHE A 95 -8.24 9.89 9.38
N GLY A 96 -8.73 10.54 8.33
CA GLY A 96 -8.47 11.95 8.02
C GLY A 96 -9.78 12.71 7.82
N ARG A 97 -9.72 14.04 7.81
CA ARG A 97 -10.88 14.91 7.57
C ARG A 97 -10.69 15.72 6.30
#